data_AF-A0A967W3A5-F1
#
_entry.id   AF-A0A967W3A5-F1
#
_cell.length_a   1.000
_cell.length_b   1.000
_cell.length_c   1.000
_cell.angle_alpha   90.00
_cell.angle_beta   90.00
_cell.angle_gamma   90.00
#
_symmetry.space_group_name_H-M   'P 1'
#
loop_
_entity.id
_entity.type
_entity.pdbx_description
1 polymer ?
#
loop_
_entity_poly.entity_id
_entity_poly.type
_entity_poly.pdbx_seq_one_letter_code
_entity_poly.pdbx_strand_id
1 'polypeptide(L)'
;MPRTIAACLLVFFTAGAVADDLDVMAARYLVLELSLGRHDPAQVDAYFGPGEFEAAAEAAQWGLDEILERAATLNTELAQRKSIDDSAGGALRIRHMQERLRALSTRAHMAQGTRYPFDEESRLLFGASAPHLDEGHFEAVLAEIDALLPGEGSLEARVTAFRDRFAIPVDRLPEVFDAAIAECRRRTLAHMELPDGESFRVEYVSDQPWSGY
;
A
#
# COMPACT_ATOMS: atom_id res chain seq x y z
N MET A 1 -5.34 -48.24 25.32
CA MET A 1 -5.90 -46.88 25.24
C MET A 1 -4.83 -45.87 25.62
N PRO A 2 -4.06 -45.32 24.66
CA PRO A 2 -3.11 -44.26 24.95
C PRO A 2 -3.78 -42.89 24.80
N ARG A 3 -3.51 -41.99 25.76
CA ARG A 3 -3.91 -40.59 25.74
C ARG A 3 -2.85 -39.81 24.97
N THR A 4 -3.22 -39.22 23.83
CA THR A 4 -2.31 -38.36 23.04
C THR A 4 -2.43 -36.93 23.55
N ILE A 5 -1.34 -36.41 24.12
CA ILE A 5 -1.17 -35.01 24.52
C ILE A 5 -0.86 -34.22 23.25
N ALA A 6 -1.66 -33.21 22.94
CA ALA A 6 -1.38 -32.25 21.87
C ALA A 6 -0.19 -31.38 22.27
N ALA A 7 0.92 -31.50 21.55
CA ALA A 7 2.09 -30.66 21.72
C ALA A 7 1.94 -29.40 20.86
N CYS A 8 1.80 -28.23 21.50
CA CYS A 8 1.98 -26.94 20.86
C CYS A 8 3.43 -26.81 20.37
N LEU A 9 3.62 -26.82 19.06
CA LEU A 9 4.90 -26.48 18.42
C LEU A 9 5.07 -24.96 18.44
N LEU A 10 5.75 -24.46 19.46
CA LEU A 10 6.43 -23.16 19.43
C LEU A 10 7.65 -23.29 18.52
N VAL A 11 7.57 -22.73 17.32
CA VAL A 11 8.73 -22.59 16.43
C VAL A 11 9.59 -21.45 16.96
N PHE A 12 10.70 -21.78 17.63
CA PHE A 12 11.76 -20.84 17.94
C PHE A 12 12.71 -20.75 16.74
N PHE A 13 12.74 -19.61 16.07
CA PHE A 13 13.81 -19.26 15.15
C PHE A 13 14.98 -18.68 15.94
N THR A 14 16.16 -19.27 15.81
CA THR A 14 17.42 -18.63 16.24
C THR A 14 18.49 -18.83 15.18
N ALA A 15 18.91 -17.74 14.52
CA ALA A 15 20.30 -17.44 14.18
C ALA A 15 20.39 -16.11 13.40
N GLY A 16 21.14 -15.15 13.97
CA GLY A 16 21.56 -13.90 13.31
C GLY A 16 21.00 -12.66 13.98
N ALA A 17 21.82 -12.00 14.83
CA ALA A 17 21.65 -10.68 15.46
C ALA A 17 20.20 -10.16 15.55
N VAL A 18 19.55 -10.27 16.72
CA VAL A 18 18.21 -9.72 17.07
C VAL A 18 17.63 -8.92 15.90
N ALA A 19 17.05 -9.65 14.92
CA ALA A 19 16.28 -9.03 13.86
C ALA A 19 15.29 -8.13 14.59
N ASP A 20 15.32 -6.85 14.23
CA ASP A 20 14.69 -5.76 14.98
C ASP A 20 13.29 -6.22 15.40
N ASP A 21 12.91 -6.00 16.66
CA ASP A 21 11.64 -6.49 17.20
C ASP A 21 10.45 -6.08 16.31
N LEU A 22 10.62 -4.93 15.65
CA LEU A 22 9.72 -4.38 14.68
C LEU A 22 9.57 -5.22 13.40
N ASP A 23 10.61 -5.93 12.96
CA ASP A 23 10.54 -6.87 11.82
C ASP A 23 9.69 -8.09 12.17
N VAL A 24 9.80 -8.59 13.41
CA VAL A 24 8.93 -9.67 13.91
C VAL A 24 7.48 -9.21 14.00
N MET A 25 7.24 -8.00 14.49
CA MET A 25 5.91 -7.38 14.50
C MET A 25 5.37 -7.18 13.08
N ALA A 26 6.21 -6.75 12.14
CA ALA A 26 5.84 -6.58 10.73
C ALA A 26 5.45 -7.93 10.10
N ALA A 27 6.20 -9.00 10.35
CA ALA A 27 5.86 -10.34 9.88
C ALA A 27 4.49 -10.80 10.42
N ARG A 28 4.20 -10.57 11.70
CA ARG A 28 2.88 -10.86 12.29
C ARG A 28 1.75 -10.05 11.66
N TYR A 29 2.00 -8.77 11.37
CA TYR A 29 1.04 -7.93 10.65
C TYR A 29 0.77 -8.47 9.24
N LEU A 30 1.79 -8.93 8.50
CA LEU A 30 1.61 -9.51 7.17
C LEU A 30 0.74 -10.77 7.21
N VAL A 31 0.93 -11.65 8.19
CA VAL A 31 0.05 -12.82 8.37
C VAL A 31 -1.39 -12.38 8.64
N LEU A 32 -1.62 -11.34 9.46
CA LEU A 32 -2.97 -10.81 9.70
C LEU A 32 -3.61 -10.25 8.42
N GLU A 33 -2.85 -9.50 7.61
CA GLU A 33 -3.31 -8.91 6.35
C GLU A 33 -3.72 -10.00 5.36
N LEU A 34 -2.87 -11.03 5.21
CA LEU A 34 -3.13 -12.18 4.35
C LEU A 34 -4.31 -13.02 4.87
N SER A 35 -4.44 -13.20 6.18
CA SER A 35 -5.60 -13.87 6.78
C SER A 35 -6.90 -13.10 6.53
N LEU A 36 -6.89 -11.76 6.58
CA LEU A 36 -8.05 -10.95 6.24
C LEU A 36 -8.42 -11.06 4.75
N GLY A 37 -7.42 -11.14 3.86
CA GLY A 37 -7.65 -11.35 2.41
C GLY A 37 -8.36 -12.66 2.06
N ARG A 38 -8.42 -13.62 2.99
CA ARG A 38 -9.23 -14.84 2.84
C ARG A 38 -10.72 -14.60 3.03
N HIS A 39 -11.09 -13.53 3.73
CA HIS A 39 -12.47 -13.10 3.94
C HIS A 39 -12.93 -12.07 2.89
N ASP A 40 -11.99 -11.31 2.33
CA ASP A 40 -12.22 -10.33 1.26
C ASP A 40 -11.14 -10.46 0.16
N PRO A 41 -11.46 -11.05 -1.00
CA PRO A 41 -10.53 -11.20 -2.12
C PRO A 41 -9.95 -9.87 -2.64
N ALA A 42 -10.59 -8.73 -2.35
CA ALA A 42 -10.11 -7.41 -2.76
C ALA A 42 -9.14 -6.77 -1.74
N GLN A 43 -8.87 -7.41 -0.61
CA GLN A 43 -7.98 -6.87 0.42
C GLN A 43 -6.51 -6.87 -0.03
N VAL A 44 -6.06 -7.94 -0.70
CA VAL A 44 -4.68 -8.10 -1.16
C VAL A 44 -4.71 -8.36 -2.67
N ASP A 45 -4.38 -7.33 -3.44
CA ASP A 45 -4.35 -7.40 -4.91
C ASP A 45 -3.17 -8.26 -5.42
N ALA A 46 -1.98 -8.07 -4.84
CA ALA A 46 -0.80 -8.89 -5.14
C ALA A 46 0.13 -8.99 -3.92
N TYR A 47 0.70 -10.18 -3.73
CA TYR A 47 1.69 -10.45 -2.69
C TYR A 47 2.98 -10.98 -3.31
N PHE A 48 4.09 -10.30 -3.03
CA PHE A 48 5.44 -10.63 -3.53
C PHE A 48 6.42 -10.95 -2.39
N GLY A 49 5.91 -11.17 -1.17
CA GLY A 49 6.74 -11.46 -0.01
C GLY A 49 7.07 -12.95 0.15
N PRO A 50 7.73 -13.34 1.25
CA PRO A 50 8.01 -14.73 1.57
C PRO A 50 6.74 -15.60 1.60
N GLY A 51 6.73 -16.72 0.87
CA GLY A 51 5.58 -17.64 0.80
C GLY A 51 5.23 -18.30 2.14
N GLU A 52 6.12 -18.26 3.12
CA GLU A 52 5.86 -18.71 4.50
C GLU A 52 4.74 -17.92 5.19
N PHE A 53 4.55 -16.64 4.85
CA PHE A 53 3.46 -15.85 5.44
C PHE A 53 2.09 -16.22 4.85
N GLU A 54 2.03 -16.54 3.55
CA GLU A 54 0.82 -17.08 2.92
C GLU A 54 0.47 -18.45 3.51
N ALA A 55 1.47 -19.33 3.65
CA ALA A 55 1.28 -20.65 4.27
C ALA A 55 0.80 -20.52 5.73
N ALA A 56 1.35 -19.57 6.49
CA ALA A 56 0.90 -19.30 7.85
C ALA A 56 -0.54 -18.77 7.88
N ALA A 57 -0.91 -17.86 6.98
CA ALA A 57 -2.27 -17.33 6.89
C ALA A 57 -3.30 -18.38 6.48
N GLU A 58 -2.94 -19.30 5.57
CA GLU A 58 -3.76 -20.45 5.19
C GLU A 58 -3.98 -21.40 6.36
N ALA A 59 -2.90 -21.75 7.09
CA ALA A 59 -2.95 -22.66 8.21
C ALA A 59 -3.70 -22.08 9.43
N ALA A 60 -3.67 -20.76 9.60
CA ALA A 60 -4.29 -20.07 10.73
C ALA A 60 -5.81 -20.22 10.78
N GLN A 61 -6.49 -20.13 9.62
CA GLN A 61 -7.95 -20.19 9.49
C GLN A 61 -8.73 -19.27 10.46
N TRP A 62 -8.15 -18.13 10.85
CA TRP A 62 -8.75 -17.20 11.80
C TRP A 62 -10.05 -16.58 11.25
N GLY A 63 -11.07 -16.51 12.10
CA GLY A 63 -12.26 -15.71 11.85
C GLY A 63 -12.01 -14.21 12.04
N LEU A 64 -12.93 -13.37 11.57
CA LEU A 64 -12.81 -11.90 11.68
C LEU A 64 -12.62 -11.41 13.13
N ASP A 65 -13.30 -12.02 14.11
CA ASP A 65 -13.15 -11.67 15.53
C ASP A 65 -11.74 -11.98 16.06
N GLU A 66 -11.15 -13.11 15.65
CA GLU A 66 -9.79 -13.48 16.06
C GLU A 66 -8.74 -12.57 15.38
N ILE A 67 -8.96 -12.19 14.12
CA ILE A 67 -8.13 -11.20 13.42
C ILE A 67 -8.14 -9.87 14.17
N LEU A 68 -9.31 -9.40 14.60
CA LEU A 68 -9.47 -8.16 15.38
C LEU A 68 -8.74 -8.24 16.74
N GLU A 69 -8.89 -9.34 17.49
CA GLU A 69 -8.20 -9.54 18.77
C GLU A 69 -6.68 -9.53 18.61
N ARG A 70 -6.17 -10.20 17.58
CA ARG A 70 -4.74 -10.26 17.28
C ARG A 70 -4.19 -8.91 16.82
N ALA A 71 -4.94 -8.17 16.00
CA ALA A 71 -4.58 -6.82 15.59
C ALA A 71 -4.51 -5.87 16.80
N ALA A 72 -5.49 -5.94 17.71
CA ALA A 72 -5.51 -5.16 18.94
C ALA A 72 -4.32 -5.49 19.87
N THR A 73 -3.98 -6.78 19.98
CA THR A 73 -2.82 -7.25 20.74
C THR A 73 -1.52 -6.69 20.15
N LEU A 74 -1.33 -6.82 18.83
CA LEU A 74 -0.13 -6.32 18.15
C LEU A 74 -0.01 -4.79 18.26
N ASN A 75 -1.11 -4.06 18.15
CA ASN A 75 -1.12 -2.61 18.32
C ASN A 75 -0.73 -2.19 19.76
N THR A 76 -1.14 -2.97 20.77
CA THR A 76 -0.75 -2.76 22.17
C THR A 76 0.74 -2.97 22.38
N GLU A 77 1.30 -4.03 21.80
CA GLU A 77 2.74 -4.30 21.86
C GLU A 77 3.57 -3.22 21.16
N LEU A 78 3.12 -2.74 19.98
CA LEU A 78 3.75 -1.62 19.27
C LEU A 78 3.76 -0.33 20.09
N ALA A 79 2.68 -0.04 20.82
CA ALA A 79 2.60 1.13 21.69
C ALA A 79 3.63 1.06 22.84
N GLN A 80 3.96 -0.14 23.31
CA GLN A 80 4.98 -0.36 24.35
C GLN A 80 6.41 -0.18 23.81
N ARG A 81 6.64 -0.35 22.49
CA ARG A 81 7.96 -0.16 21.84
C ARG A 81 8.37 1.29 21.70
N LYS A 82 7.40 2.21 21.61
CA LYS A 82 7.62 3.66 21.45
C LYS A 82 8.53 4.24 22.55
N SER A 83 8.70 3.56 23.68
CA SER A 83 9.59 3.96 24.77
C SER A 83 11.03 3.46 24.65
N ILE A 84 11.35 2.59 23.69
CA ILE A 84 12.63 1.85 23.63
C ILE A 84 13.49 2.25 22.41
N ASP A 85 12.88 2.53 21.26
CA ASP A 85 13.58 2.94 20.03
C ASP A 85 13.23 4.39 19.66
N ASP A 86 14.05 5.33 20.14
CA ASP A 86 13.87 6.77 19.94
C ASP A 86 14.61 7.30 18.70
N SER A 87 15.04 6.40 17.79
CA SER A 87 15.53 6.83 16.49
C SER A 87 14.40 7.43 15.67
N ALA A 88 14.69 8.50 14.91
CA ALA A 88 13.68 9.14 14.05
C ALA A 88 13.05 8.15 13.04
N GLY A 89 13.82 7.15 12.61
CA GLY A 89 13.35 6.06 11.75
C GLY A 89 12.44 5.06 12.48
N GLY A 90 12.83 4.59 13.66
CA GLY A 90 12.04 3.65 14.48
C GLY A 90 10.68 4.20 14.86
N ALA A 91 10.63 5.44 15.34
CA ALA A 91 9.38 6.11 15.69
C ALA A 91 8.43 6.27 14.49
N LEU A 92 8.99 6.50 13.28
CA LEU A 92 8.19 6.59 12.05
C LEU A 92 7.62 5.24 11.65
N ARG A 93 8.44 4.18 11.69
CA ARG A 93 8.04 2.79 11.37
C ARG A 93 6.93 2.30 12.31
N ILE A 94 7.05 2.54 13.61
CA ILE A 94 6.02 2.20 14.60
C ILE A 94 4.71 2.91 14.26
N ARG A 95 4.74 4.23 14.03
CA ARG A 95 3.52 4.97 13.63
C ARG A 95 2.89 4.35 12.39
N HIS A 96 3.67 4.09 11.34
CA HIS A 96 3.15 3.49 10.11
C HIS A 96 2.49 2.13 10.35
N MET A 97 3.09 1.26 11.18
CA MET A 97 2.48 -0.01 11.54
C MET A 97 1.15 0.15 12.28
N GLN A 98 1.05 1.11 13.20
CA GLN A 98 -0.21 1.39 13.91
C GLN A 98 -1.31 1.88 12.96
N GLU A 99 -0.96 2.74 11.99
CA GLU A 99 -1.90 3.19 10.95
C GLU A 99 -2.38 2.02 10.08
N ARG A 100 -1.49 1.11 9.70
CA ARG A 100 -1.83 -0.10 8.94
C ARG A 100 -2.73 -1.05 9.73
N LEU A 101 -2.48 -1.24 11.03
CA LEU A 101 -3.33 -2.05 11.90
C LEU A 101 -4.72 -1.43 12.07
N ARG A 102 -4.81 -0.10 12.14
CA ARG A 102 -6.12 0.59 12.14
C ARG A 102 -6.89 0.28 10.86
N ALA A 103 -6.26 0.42 9.69
CA ALA A 103 -6.89 0.13 8.41
C ALA A 103 -7.36 -1.34 8.31
N LEU A 104 -6.53 -2.28 8.75
CA LEU A 104 -6.87 -3.72 8.84
C LEU A 104 -8.09 -3.95 9.72
N SER A 105 -8.11 -3.40 10.95
CA SER A 105 -9.26 -3.55 11.86
C SER A 105 -10.53 -2.91 11.28
N THR A 106 -10.42 -1.76 10.62
CA THR A 106 -11.55 -1.12 9.93
C THR A 106 -12.09 -2.01 8.82
N ARG A 107 -11.23 -2.60 7.99
CA ARG A 107 -11.64 -3.55 6.93
C ARG A 107 -12.30 -4.79 7.52
N ALA A 108 -11.77 -5.35 8.62
CA ALA A 108 -12.39 -6.48 9.31
C ALA A 108 -13.79 -6.13 9.84
N HIS A 109 -14.00 -4.95 10.43
CA HIS A 109 -15.34 -4.49 10.84
C HIS A 109 -16.28 -4.28 9.64
N MET A 110 -15.79 -3.74 8.52
CA MET A 110 -16.58 -3.61 7.29
C MET A 110 -17.03 -4.98 6.76
N ALA A 111 -16.14 -5.98 6.82
CA ALA A 111 -16.45 -7.38 6.47
C ALA A 111 -17.48 -8.00 7.43
N GLN A 112 -17.55 -7.55 8.68
CA GLN A 112 -18.63 -7.90 9.63
C GLN A 112 -19.95 -7.13 9.38
N GLY A 113 -19.98 -6.21 8.41
CA GLY A 113 -21.17 -5.45 8.04
C GLY A 113 -21.21 -4.01 8.55
N THR A 114 -20.18 -3.53 9.25
CA THR A 114 -20.09 -2.12 9.64
C THR A 114 -20.04 -1.22 8.40
N ARG A 115 -20.65 -0.04 8.49
CA ARG A 115 -20.62 1.01 7.47
C ARG A 115 -20.23 2.33 8.12
N TYR A 116 -19.34 3.06 7.47
CA TYR A 116 -18.87 4.36 7.91
C TYR A 116 -19.34 5.44 6.92
N PRO A 117 -19.53 6.69 7.38
CA PRO A 117 -19.55 7.84 6.47
C PRO A 117 -18.27 7.90 5.65
N PHE A 118 -18.34 8.37 4.41
CA PHE A 118 -17.21 8.37 3.47
C PHE A 118 -15.92 8.99 4.04
N ASP A 119 -16.01 10.15 4.66
CA ASP A 119 -14.84 10.83 5.23
C ASP A 119 -14.21 10.06 6.39
N GLU A 120 -15.05 9.41 7.20
CA GLU A 120 -14.59 8.60 8.32
C GLU A 120 -13.94 7.32 7.81
N GLU A 121 -14.54 6.66 6.82
CA GLU A 121 -13.96 5.50 6.14
C GLU A 121 -12.58 5.85 5.57
N SER A 122 -12.50 6.95 4.80
CA SER A 122 -11.27 7.40 4.17
C SER A 122 -10.18 7.71 5.21
N ARG A 123 -10.55 8.37 6.31
CA ARG A 123 -9.61 8.67 7.41
C ARG A 123 -9.12 7.41 8.10
N LEU A 124 -10.02 6.45 8.36
CA LEU A 124 -9.67 5.20 9.05
C LEU A 124 -8.75 4.33 8.19
N LEU A 125 -9.04 4.22 6.89
CA LEU A 125 -8.29 3.38 5.95
C LEU A 125 -7.01 4.02 5.42
N PHE A 126 -7.04 5.31 5.07
CA PHE A 126 -5.97 5.99 4.34
C PHE A 126 -5.32 7.13 5.14
N GLY A 127 -5.85 7.47 6.32
CA GLY A 127 -5.34 8.57 7.13
C GLY A 127 -5.66 9.96 6.55
N ALA A 128 -6.59 10.05 5.59
CA ALA A 128 -6.92 11.29 4.91
C ALA A 128 -8.44 11.42 4.69
N SER A 129 -8.92 12.66 4.64
CA SER A 129 -10.27 12.98 4.18
C SER A 129 -10.15 14.07 3.12
N ALA A 130 -10.93 13.97 2.05
CA ALA A 130 -10.93 14.98 1.01
C ALA A 130 -11.53 16.30 1.55
N PRO A 131 -11.01 17.46 1.16
CA PRO A 131 -11.66 18.72 1.47
C PRO A 131 -13.01 18.80 0.76
N HIS A 132 -13.96 19.50 1.37
CA HIS A 132 -15.22 19.85 0.73
C HIS A 132 -15.04 21.17 -0.01
N LEU A 133 -15.20 21.13 -1.33
CA LEU A 133 -15.03 22.27 -2.22
C LEU A 133 -16.36 22.54 -2.91
N ASP A 134 -16.69 23.83 -3.08
CA ASP A 134 -17.91 24.24 -3.77
C ASP A 134 -17.70 24.26 -5.30
N GLU A 135 -18.80 24.48 -6.03
CA GLU A 135 -18.78 24.55 -7.49
C GLU A 135 -17.87 25.69 -7.98
N GLY A 136 -17.85 26.83 -7.29
CA GLY A 136 -17.04 27.99 -7.66
C GLY A 136 -15.54 27.71 -7.63
N HIS A 137 -15.07 26.86 -6.71
CA HIS A 137 -13.68 26.38 -6.73
C HIS A 137 -13.36 25.66 -8.04
N PHE A 138 -14.23 24.76 -8.49
CA PHE A 138 -14.01 23.99 -9.72
C PHE A 138 -14.14 24.86 -10.97
N GLU A 139 -15.06 25.83 -10.99
CA GLU A 139 -15.15 26.82 -12.07
C GLU A 139 -13.86 27.64 -12.22
N ALA A 140 -13.25 28.06 -11.11
CA ALA A 140 -11.98 28.78 -11.13
C ALA A 140 -10.84 27.92 -11.72
N VAL A 141 -10.74 26.65 -11.31
CA VAL A 141 -9.77 25.71 -11.88
C VAL A 141 -10.00 25.50 -13.38
N LEU A 142 -11.26 25.37 -13.82
CA LEU A 142 -11.59 25.23 -15.23
C LEU A 142 -11.19 26.48 -16.02
N ALA A 143 -11.38 27.68 -15.47
CA ALA A 143 -10.94 28.93 -16.11
C ALA A 143 -9.42 29.03 -16.24
N GLU A 144 -8.66 28.55 -15.25
CA GLU A 144 -7.19 28.47 -15.35
C GLU A 144 -6.75 27.51 -16.46
N ILE A 145 -7.37 26.33 -16.54
CA ILE A 145 -7.08 25.36 -17.62
C ILE A 145 -7.47 25.95 -18.97
N ASP A 146 -8.61 26.64 -19.07
CA ASP A 146 -9.10 27.28 -20.29
C ASP A 146 -8.12 28.33 -20.84
N ALA A 147 -7.50 29.10 -19.96
CA ALA A 147 -6.50 30.11 -20.31
C ALA A 147 -5.16 29.52 -20.77
N LEU A 148 -4.81 28.30 -20.32
CA LEU A 148 -3.56 27.63 -20.68
C LEU A 148 -3.60 26.93 -22.04
N LEU A 149 -4.79 26.56 -22.50
CA LEU A 149 -4.94 25.70 -23.68
C LEU A 149 -5.16 26.52 -24.96
N PRO A 150 -4.31 26.33 -26.00
CA PRO A 150 -4.49 26.99 -27.28
C PRO A 150 -5.64 26.36 -28.08
N GLY A 151 -6.15 27.11 -29.06
CA GLY A 151 -7.18 26.64 -29.99
C GLY A 151 -8.57 27.16 -29.67
N GLU A 152 -9.51 26.86 -30.57
CA GLU A 152 -10.93 27.24 -30.48
C GLU A 152 -11.80 26.01 -30.16
N GLY A 153 -13.04 26.24 -29.71
CA GLY A 153 -13.99 25.18 -29.37
C GLY A 153 -14.17 24.98 -27.86
N SER A 154 -14.83 23.89 -27.46
CA SER A 154 -15.06 23.59 -26.04
C SER A 154 -13.75 23.30 -25.31
N LEU A 155 -13.71 23.59 -24.01
CA LEU A 155 -12.57 23.26 -23.15
C LEU A 155 -12.20 21.78 -23.25
N GLU A 156 -13.19 20.88 -23.21
CA GLU A 156 -13.01 19.44 -23.37
C GLU A 156 -12.29 19.08 -24.68
N ALA A 157 -12.73 19.62 -25.82
CA ALA A 157 -12.10 19.36 -27.12
C ALA A 157 -10.65 19.84 -27.16
N ARG A 158 -10.35 21.00 -26.54
CA ARG A 158 -8.99 21.55 -26.46
C ARG A 158 -8.09 20.74 -25.52
N VAL A 159 -8.62 20.24 -24.41
CA VAL A 159 -7.91 19.32 -23.50
C VAL A 159 -7.54 18.03 -24.24
N THR A 160 -8.50 17.43 -24.94
CA THR A 160 -8.27 16.21 -25.73
C THR A 160 -7.21 16.45 -26.81
N ALA A 161 -7.37 17.49 -27.63
CA ALA A 161 -6.42 17.84 -28.67
C ALA A 161 -5.01 18.13 -28.12
N PHE A 162 -4.92 18.73 -26.94
CA PHE A 162 -3.63 18.93 -26.26
C PHE A 162 -3.00 17.60 -25.84
N ARG A 163 -3.77 16.70 -25.21
CA ARG A 163 -3.29 15.38 -24.76
C ARG A 163 -2.87 14.48 -25.93
N ASP A 164 -3.59 14.53 -27.04
CA ASP A 164 -3.31 13.73 -28.25
C ASP A 164 -1.94 14.02 -28.85
N ARG A 165 -1.41 15.24 -28.66
CA ARG A 165 -0.05 15.60 -29.09
C ARG A 165 1.04 14.82 -28.37
N PHE A 166 0.73 14.21 -27.23
CA PHE A 166 1.63 13.41 -26.41
C PHE A 166 1.32 11.91 -26.51
N ALA A 167 0.40 11.49 -27.39
CA ALA A 167 0.15 10.08 -27.62
C ALA A 167 1.41 9.41 -28.22
N ILE A 168 1.93 8.41 -27.52
CA ILE A 168 3.10 7.64 -27.95
C ILE A 168 2.61 6.43 -28.75
N PRO A 169 3.06 6.24 -30.01
CA PRO A 169 2.79 5.01 -30.75
C PRO A 169 3.28 3.78 -29.97
N VAL A 170 2.49 2.70 -29.97
CA VAL A 170 2.75 1.50 -29.15
C VAL A 170 4.14 0.92 -29.41
N ASP A 171 4.56 0.88 -30.68
CA ASP A 171 5.87 0.39 -31.12
C ASP A 171 7.05 1.26 -30.64
N ARG A 172 6.76 2.48 -30.18
CA ARG A 172 7.76 3.43 -29.64
C ARG A 172 7.75 3.51 -28.11
N LEU A 173 6.84 2.81 -27.44
CA LEU A 173 6.77 2.83 -25.97
C LEU A 173 8.09 2.44 -25.31
N PRO A 174 8.79 1.34 -25.71
CA PRO A 174 10.06 0.96 -25.09
C PRO A 174 11.11 2.07 -25.15
N GLU A 175 11.32 2.64 -26.34
CA GLU A 175 12.33 3.70 -26.54
C GLU A 175 12.05 4.96 -25.71
N VAL A 176 10.77 5.36 -25.63
CA VAL A 176 10.38 6.57 -24.89
C VAL A 176 10.49 6.35 -23.38
N PHE A 177 10.05 5.20 -22.87
CA PHE A 177 10.16 4.87 -21.45
C PHE A 177 11.62 4.68 -21.02
N ASP A 178 12.45 4.00 -21.80
CA ASP A 178 13.89 3.86 -21.52
C ASP A 178 14.57 5.22 -21.41
N ALA A 179 14.28 6.14 -22.34
CA ALA A 179 14.79 7.50 -22.30
C ALA A 179 14.31 8.28 -21.07
N ALA A 180 13.02 8.16 -20.71
CA ALA A 180 12.44 8.82 -19.54
C ALA A 180 13.06 8.29 -18.23
N ILE A 181 13.22 6.97 -18.11
CA ILE A 181 13.84 6.32 -16.94
C ILE A 181 15.30 6.77 -16.78
N ALA A 182 16.06 6.78 -17.86
CA ALA A 182 17.45 7.23 -17.83
C ALA A 182 17.57 8.70 -17.37
N GLU A 183 16.71 9.58 -17.88
CA GLU A 183 16.70 11.00 -17.50
C GLU A 183 16.23 11.21 -16.05
N CYS A 184 15.20 10.49 -15.61
CA CYS A 184 14.75 10.50 -14.22
C CYS A 184 15.89 10.07 -13.30
N ARG A 185 16.57 8.95 -13.59
CA ARG A 185 17.72 8.48 -12.82
C ARG A 185 18.83 9.54 -12.75
N ARG A 186 19.17 10.15 -13.89
CA ARG A 186 20.21 11.19 -13.97
C ARG A 186 19.88 12.39 -13.09
N ARG A 187 18.62 12.85 -13.06
CA ARG A 187 18.17 13.96 -12.21
C ARG A 187 18.12 13.56 -10.74
N THR A 188 17.61 12.36 -10.43
CA THR A 188 17.55 11.84 -9.06
C THR A 188 18.94 11.79 -8.43
N LEU A 189 19.95 11.30 -9.15
CA LEU A 189 21.33 11.22 -8.68
C LEU A 189 21.97 12.60 -8.37
N ALA A 190 21.41 13.70 -8.87
CA ALA A 190 21.85 15.05 -8.51
C ALA A 190 21.29 15.53 -7.16
N HIS A 191 20.29 14.84 -6.60
CA HIS A 191 19.57 15.24 -5.39
C HIS A 191 19.60 14.19 -4.27
N MET A 192 19.80 12.91 -4.59
CA MET A 192 19.87 11.82 -3.63
C MET A 192 20.76 10.68 -4.13
N GLU A 193 21.43 10.02 -3.19
CA GLU A 193 22.17 8.79 -3.47
C GLU A 193 21.19 7.61 -3.60
N LEU A 194 21.45 6.73 -4.57
CA LEU A 194 20.69 5.49 -4.74
C LEU A 194 21.53 4.32 -4.22
N PRO A 195 20.91 3.25 -3.67
CA PRO A 195 21.64 2.05 -3.26
C PRO A 195 22.44 1.45 -4.42
N ASP A 196 23.57 0.81 -4.07
CA ASP A 196 24.39 0.09 -5.04
C ASP A 196 23.56 -0.97 -5.78
N GLY A 197 23.63 -0.95 -7.11
CA GLY A 197 22.91 -1.90 -7.96
C GLY A 197 21.41 -1.66 -8.13
N GLU A 198 20.87 -0.53 -7.64
CA GLU A 198 19.46 -0.18 -7.83
C GLU A 198 19.12 -0.13 -9.33
N SER A 199 18.13 -0.94 -9.70
CA SER A 199 17.57 -1.06 -11.04
C SER A 199 16.18 -1.70 -10.98
N PHE A 200 15.37 -1.43 -12.00
CA PHE A 200 14.10 -2.11 -12.24
C PHE A 200 13.93 -2.36 -13.74
N ARG A 201 12.97 -3.21 -14.10
CA ARG A 201 12.58 -3.48 -15.48
C ARG A 201 11.11 -3.13 -15.63
N VAL A 202 10.76 -2.53 -16.76
CA VAL A 202 9.38 -2.32 -17.15
C VAL A 202 8.88 -3.53 -17.93
N GLU A 203 7.74 -4.07 -17.53
CA GLU A 203 7.03 -5.13 -18.25
C GLU A 203 5.67 -4.63 -18.72
N TYR A 204 5.44 -4.58 -20.04
CA TYR A 204 4.17 -4.10 -20.60
C TYR A 204 3.11 -5.20 -20.58
N VAL A 205 1.90 -4.86 -20.13
CA VAL A 205 0.74 -5.77 -20.10
C VAL A 205 -0.45 -5.15 -20.84
N SER A 206 -1.28 -6.01 -21.42
CA SER A 206 -2.45 -5.59 -22.23
C SER A 206 -3.76 -6.22 -21.78
N ASP A 207 -3.69 -7.21 -20.90
CA ASP A 207 -4.81 -7.97 -20.33
C ASP A 207 -5.22 -7.47 -18.93
N GLN A 208 -4.56 -6.42 -18.45
CA GLN A 208 -4.80 -5.79 -17.15
C GLN A 208 -5.36 -4.37 -17.32
N PRO A 209 -5.99 -3.78 -16.29
CA PRO A 209 -6.48 -2.40 -16.36
C PRO A 209 -5.38 -1.32 -16.30
N TRP A 210 -4.11 -1.72 -16.14
CA TRP A 210 -2.91 -0.87 -16.23
C TRP A 210 -2.01 -1.29 -17.40
N SER A 211 -1.07 -0.44 -17.81
CA SER A 211 -0.27 -0.63 -19.04
C SER A 211 1.10 -1.30 -18.83
N GLY A 212 1.53 -1.50 -17.58
CA GLY A 212 2.79 -2.18 -17.27
C GLY A 212 3.08 -2.30 -15.77
N TYR A 213 4.06 -3.13 -15.44
CA TYR A 213 4.67 -3.32 -14.11
C TYR A 213 6.10 -2.78 -14.07
#